data_AF-A0A2A2K325-F1
#
_entry.id   AF-A0A2A2K325-F1
#
_cell.length_a   1.000
_cell.length_b   1.000
_cell.length_c   1.000
_cell.angle_alpha   90.00
_cell.angle_beta   90.00
_cell.angle_gamma   90.00
#
_symmetry.space_group_name_H-M   'P 1'
#
loop_
_entity.id
_entity.type
_entity.pdbx_description
1 polymer ?
#
loop_
_entity_poly.entity_id
_entity_poly.type
_entity_poly.pdbx_seq_one_letter_code
_entity_poly.pdbx_strand_id
1 'polypeptide(L)'
;MVRVCRVVPKEWTKYPAVGTVIPLTRFIVFKTPLNDKLLNRLPKEQHFNLNDLFRILAERDQRLGLVVDLTDTDRYYDKRDVEGMCIEYEKINCPGRGFIEREECVEQFNAAIQKYIDRCDDPKALIGVHCTHGINRSGYLVCRFLIERLGWSSHEAIDAFEKARGCGIEKGAYVQALHKAAKESRMKKQAESDSDSERKKKNKKRKRDKESYESSSAAKQVGAMIQQFIGQLGQKVDATSSAYGMSPNPLNAFGGMQAANGAYASPSQQYATAYNKPSSAKKFKTDNTPSQKSVSQTDSPYMEDEELDDEEDYVEEPMTEFPDRVIGGVVESSAQKRRKRRQKKQKLLEVMKRGNFHEIQQMREEYLQS
;
A
#
# COMPACT_ATOMS: atom_id res chain seq x y z
N MET A 1 -10.57 -44.04 24.94
CA MET A 1 -11.49 -43.64 23.84
C MET A 1 -11.53 -42.11 23.76
N VAL A 2 -11.03 -41.53 22.67
CA VAL A 2 -11.20 -40.08 22.42
C VAL A 2 -12.69 -39.83 22.18
N ARG A 3 -13.30 -38.94 22.97
CA ARG A 3 -14.72 -38.56 22.77
C ARG A 3 -14.85 -37.86 21.42
N VAL A 4 -15.31 -38.58 20.39
CA VAL A 4 -15.64 -37.98 19.10
C VAL A 4 -16.87 -37.10 19.30
N CYS A 5 -16.70 -35.78 19.25
CA CYS A 5 -17.79 -34.83 19.36
C CYS A 5 -18.71 -34.97 18.13
N ARG A 6 -19.89 -35.57 18.33
CA ARG A 6 -20.89 -35.84 17.28
C ARG A 6 -21.88 -34.69 17.05
N VAL A 7 -21.59 -33.51 17.61
CA VAL A 7 -22.49 -32.37 17.59
C VAL A 7 -22.18 -31.50 16.37
N VAL A 8 -23.21 -31.28 15.56
CA VAL A 8 -23.18 -30.32 14.44
C VAL A 8 -22.89 -28.93 15.02
N PRO A 9 -22.01 -28.13 14.40
CA PRO A 9 -21.73 -26.79 14.91
C PRO A 9 -23.01 -25.95 15.03
N LYS A 10 -23.11 -25.19 16.11
CA LYS A 10 -24.26 -24.31 16.36
C LYS A 10 -24.47 -23.37 15.17
N GLU A 11 -25.72 -23.20 14.75
CA GLU A 11 -26.14 -22.30 13.66
C GLU A 11 -25.48 -22.59 12.30
N TRP A 12 -24.88 -23.76 12.09
CA TRP A 12 -24.23 -24.10 10.82
C TRP A 12 -25.19 -24.10 9.62
N THR A 13 -26.47 -24.43 9.85
CA THR A 13 -27.52 -24.46 8.82
C THR A 13 -28.05 -23.07 8.45
N LYS A 14 -27.77 -22.04 9.27
CA LYS A 14 -28.20 -20.65 9.05
C LYS A 14 -27.53 -20.01 7.83
N TYR A 15 -26.29 -20.42 7.53
CA TYR A 15 -25.46 -19.78 6.51
C TYR A 15 -25.48 -20.55 5.18
N PRO A 16 -25.49 -19.83 4.04
CA PRO A 16 -25.33 -20.44 2.72
C PRO A 16 -24.05 -21.27 2.64
N ALA A 17 -24.06 -22.35 1.87
CA ALA A 17 -22.93 -23.28 1.80
C ALA A 17 -21.67 -22.64 1.21
N VAL A 18 -21.79 -22.04 0.02
CA VAL A 18 -20.69 -21.48 -0.77
C VAL A 18 -21.06 -20.07 -1.24
N GLY A 19 -20.14 -19.11 -1.09
CA GLY A 19 -20.27 -17.78 -1.69
C GLY A 19 -19.97 -17.76 -3.19
N THR A 20 -19.68 -16.58 -3.71
CA THR A 20 -19.10 -16.36 -5.04
C THR A 20 -17.61 -16.01 -4.93
N VAL A 21 -16.93 -15.90 -6.07
CA VAL A 21 -15.54 -15.45 -6.11
C VAL A 21 -15.50 -13.96 -5.78
N ILE A 22 -14.60 -13.57 -4.85
CA ILE A 22 -14.40 -12.16 -4.52
C ILE A 22 -13.83 -11.45 -5.77
N PRO A 23 -14.49 -10.39 -6.29
CA PRO A 23 -14.07 -9.73 -7.52
C PRO A 23 -12.59 -9.32 -7.50
N LEU A 24 -11.92 -9.42 -8.65
CA LEU A 24 -10.49 -9.08 -8.81
C LEU A 24 -9.53 -9.97 -8.00
N THR A 25 -10.00 -11.13 -7.53
CA THR A 25 -9.21 -12.10 -6.76
C THR A 25 -9.54 -13.53 -7.19
N ARG A 26 -8.81 -14.50 -6.63
CA ARG A 26 -9.08 -15.94 -6.77
C ARG A 26 -9.73 -16.55 -5.52
N PHE A 27 -10.17 -15.74 -4.57
CA PHE A 27 -10.73 -16.24 -3.31
C PHE A 27 -12.19 -16.63 -3.46
N ILE A 28 -12.52 -17.81 -2.98
CA ILE A 28 -13.90 -18.26 -2.76
C ILE A 28 -14.06 -18.77 -1.34
N VAL A 29 -15.17 -18.39 -0.70
CA VAL A 29 -15.38 -18.64 0.73
C VAL A 29 -16.62 -19.49 0.94
N PHE A 30 -16.50 -20.52 1.78
CA PHE A 30 -17.58 -21.44 2.11
C PHE A 30 -17.61 -21.77 3.60
N LYS A 31 -18.72 -22.32 4.10
CA LYS A 31 -18.77 -22.89 5.46
C LYS A 31 -18.09 -24.26 5.48
N THR A 32 -17.70 -24.78 6.64
CA THR A 32 -17.05 -26.11 6.66
C THR A 32 -18.00 -27.18 6.11
N PRO A 33 -17.58 -28.00 5.14
CA PRO A 33 -18.27 -29.25 4.81
C PRO A 33 -18.33 -30.16 6.03
N LEU A 34 -19.32 -31.04 6.10
CA LEU A 34 -19.47 -32.02 7.18
C LEU A 34 -19.50 -33.45 6.62
N ASN A 35 -18.94 -34.39 7.36
CA ASN A 35 -19.01 -35.82 7.08
C ASN A 35 -20.40 -36.39 7.39
N ASP A 36 -20.69 -37.57 6.85
CA ASP A 36 -21.99 -38.24 6.98
C ASP A 36 -22.41 -38.47 8.43
N LYS A 37 -21.44 -38.70 9.35
CA LYS A 37 -21.74 -38.91 10.78
C LYS A 37 -22.39 -37.68 11.40
N LEU A 38 -22.00 -36.48 10.97
CA LEU A 38 -22.59 -35.22 11.40
C LEU A 38 -23.84 -34.88 10.58
N LEU A 39 -23.81 -35.09 9.26
CA LEU A 39 -24.95 -34.80 8.37
C LEU A 39 -26.18 -35.66 8.66
N ASN A 40 -26.02 -36.91 9.11
CA ASN A 40 -27.14 -37.76 9.55
C ASN A 40 -27.93 -37.22 10.74
N ARG A 41 -27.52 -36.08 11.32
CA ARG A 41 -28.26 -35.33 12.35
C ARG A 41 -29.11 -34.18 11.78
N LEU A 42 -29.04 -33.95 10.47
CA LEU A 42 -29.73 -32.88 9.76
C LEU A 42 -30.66 -33.45 8.68
N PRO A 43 -31.74 -32.72 8.33
CA PRO A 43 -32.53 -33.01 7.13
C PRO A 43 -31.66 -33.02 5.87
N LYS A 44 -31.98 -33.88 4.89
CA LYS A 44 -31.18 -34.08 3.67
C LYS A 44 -31.02 -32.79 2.86
N GLU A 45 -32.02 -31.93 2.88
CA GLU A 45 -32.07 -30.65 2.16
C GLU A 45 -31.04 -29.64 2.68
N GLN A 46 -30.52 -29.87 3.90
CA GLN A 46 -29.51 -29.05 4.54
C GLN A 46 -28.12 -29.68 4.50
N HIS A 47 -27.96 -30.81 3.79
CA HIS A 47 -26.66 -31.48 3.68
C HIS A 47 -25.69 -30.64 2.87
N PHE A 48 -24.43 -30.66 3.31
CA PHE A 48 -23.32 -30.06 2.59
C PHE A 48 -22.02 -30.77 3.03
N ASN A 49 -21.58 -31.72 2.21
CA ASN A 49 -20.30 -32.41 2.32
C ASN A 49 -19.31 -31.92 1.24
N LEU A 50 -18.13 -32.54 1.16
CA LEU A 50 -17.13 -32.19 0.16
C LEU A 50 -17.58 -32.47 -1.28
N ASN A 51 -18.32 -33.55 -1.51
CA ASN A 51 -18.86 -33.85 -2.84
C ASN A 51 -19.86 -32.78 -3.29
N ASP A 52 -20.70 -32.27 -2.38
CA ASP A 52 -21.58 -31.14 -2.66
C ASP A 52 -20.79 -29.88 -3.01
N LEU A 53 -19.70 -29.58 -2.29
CA LEU A 53 -18.80 -28.47 -2.61
C LEU A 53 -18.24 -28.62 -4.03
N PHE A 54 -17.64 -29.77 -4.35
CA PHE A 54 -17.04 -30.00 -5.67
C PHE A 54 -18.08 -29.96 -6.79
N ARG A 55 -19.26 -30.52 -6.57
CA ARG A 55 -20.37 -30.46 -7.53
C ARG A 55 -20.82 -29.02 -7.78
N ILE A 56 -21.08 -28.24 -6.72
CA ILE A 56 -21.49 -26.83 -6.84
C ILE A 56 -20.45 -26.02 -7.62
N LEU A 57 -19.17 -26.26 -7.38
CA LEU A 57 -18.10 -25.56 -8.09
C LEU A 57 -18.00 -26.00 -9.55
N ALA A 58 -18.10 -27.30 -9.84
CA ALA A 58 -18.10 -27.82 -11.19
C ALA A 58 -19.28 -27.31 -12.03
N GLU A 59 -20.48 -27.23 -11.42
CA GLU A 59 -21.67 -26.64 -12.05
C GLU A 59 -21.49 -25.15 -12.41
N ARG A 60 -20.55 -24.46 -11.74
CA ARG A 60 -20.21 -23.05 -12.00
C ARG A 60 -18.96 -22.88 -12.87
N ASP A 61 -18.42 -23.96 -13.45
CA ASP A 61 -17.13 -23.99 -14.15
C ASP A 61 -15.97 -23.42 -13.31
N GLN A 62 -16.01 -23.69 -12.01
CA GLN A 62 -15.02 -23.26 -11.03
C GLN A 62 -14.23 -24.46 -10.51
N ARG A 63 -12.91 -24.30 -10.41
CA ARG A 63 -12.01 -25.34 -9.86
C ARG A 63 -11.23 -24.79 -8.69
N LEU A 64 -11.12 -25.56 -7.61
CA LEU A 64 -10.21 -25.27 -6.51
C LEU A 64 -8.83 -25.82 -6.84
N GLY A 65 -7.79 -25.07 -6.49
CA GLY A 65 -6.44 -25.63 -6.41
C GLY A 65 -5.83 -25.57 -5.00
N LEU A 66 -6.38 -24.76 -4.10
CA LEU A 66 -6.02 -24.75 -2.68
C LEU A 66 -7.27 -24.65 -1.80
N VAL A 67 -7.30 -25.40 -0.69
CA VAL A 67 -8.23 -25.22 0.43
C VAL A 67 -7.46 -24.84 1.68
N VAL A 68 -7.82 -23.70 2.29
CA VAL A 68 -7.32 -23.27 3.59
C VAL A 68 -8.40 -23.47 4.65
N ASP A 69 -8.19 -24.44 5.52
CA ASP A 69 -9.06 -24.78 6.64
C ASP A 69 -8.64 -24.01 7.90
N LEU A 70 -9.51 -23.10 8.34
CA LEU A 70 -9.30 -22.25 9.51
C LEU A 70 -9.98 -22.79 10.78
N THR A 71 -10.43 -24.04 10.78
CA THR A 71 -11.08 -24.66 11.94
C THR A 71 -10.04 -25.24 12.89
N ASP A 72 -10.24 -25.07 14.19
CA ASP A 72 -9.39 -25.65 15.22
C ASP A 72 -9.85 -27.06 15.61
N THR A 73 -10.04 -27.92 14.61
CA THR A 73 -10.49 -29.32 14.77
C THR A 73 -10.44 -30.07 13.44
N ASP A 74 -10.20 -31.38 13.46
CA ASP A 74 -10.23 -32.25 12.26
C ASP A 74 -11.49 -33.11 12.19
N ARG A 75 -12.52 -32.79 12.99
CA ARG A 75 -13.70 -33.65 13.14
C ARG A 75 -14.73 -33.53 12.01
N TYR A 76 -14.61 -32.51 11.16
CA TYR A 76 -15.68 -32.14 10.22
C TYR A 76 -15.64 -32.95 8.94
N TYR A 77 -14.47 -33.13 8.33
CA TYR A 77 -14.28 -33.95 7.14
C TYR A 77 -12.81 -34.41 7.09
N ASP A 78 -12.50 -35.36 6.22
CA ASP A 78 -11.14 -35.85 6.05
C ASP A 78 -10.40 -35.03 4.99
N LYS A 79 -9.26 -34.44 5.34
CA LYS A 79 -8.46 -33.66 4.38
C LYS A 79 -8.01 -34.49 3.17
N ARG A 80 -7.90 -35.81 3.33
CA ARG A 80 -7.50 -36.73 2.25
C ARG A 80 -8.52 -36.75 1.10
N ASP A 81 -9.78 -36.44 1.40
CA ASP A 81 -10.83 -36.31 0.37
C ASP A 81 -10.63 -35.05 -0.50
N VAL A 82 -9.96 -34.02 0.04
CA VAL A 82 -9.54 -32.84 -0.73
C VAL A 82 -8.26 -33.13 -1.51
N GLU A 83 -7.24 -33.66 -0.84
CA GLU A 83 -5.94 -34.01 -1.44
C GLU A 83 -6.13 -35.03 -2.59
N GLY A 84 -7.06 -35.99 -2.45
CA GLY A 84 -7.38 -36.98 -3.47
C GLY A 84 -8.01 -36.42 -4.76
N MET A 85 -8.53 -35.20 -4.71
CA MET A 85 -9.02 -34.47 -5.88
C MET A 85 -7.92 -33.61 -6.54
N CYS A 86 -6.66 -33.82 -6.17
CA CYS A 86 -5.49 -33.04 -6.58
C CYS A 86 -5.59 -31.55 -6.17
N ILE A 87 -6.23 -31.28 -5.04
CA ILE A 87 -6.36 -29.93 -4.47
C ILE A 87 -5.42 -29.83 -3.27
N GLU A 88 -4.57 -28.80 -3.24
CA GLU A 88 -3.70 -28.55 -2.09
C GLU A 88 -4.53 -28.23 -0.84
N TYR A 89 -4.04 -28.63 0.33
CA TYR A 89 -4.74 -28.45 1.59
C TYR A 89 -3.81 -27.86 2.64
N GLU A 90 -4.20 -26.72 3.21
CA GLU A 90 -3.48 -26.06 4.29
C GLU A 90 -4.39 -25.92 5.52
N LYS A 91 -3.90 -26.34 6.68
CA LYS A 91 -4.61 -26.25 7.96
C LYS A 91 -4.00 -25.14 8.81
N ILE A 92 -4.79 -24.15 9.18
CA ILE A 92 -4.40 -23.08 10.10
C ILE A 92 -5.34 -23.08 11.29
N ASN A 93 -4.87 -23.64 12.40
CA ASN A 93 -5.65 -23.77 13.62
C ASN A 93 -5.96 -22.41 14.24
N CYS A 94 -7.12 -21.84 13.90
CA CYS A 94 -7.56 -20.54 14.41
C CYS A 94 -8.39 -20.75 15.69
N PRO A 95 -7.84 -20.47 16.89
CA PRO A 95 -8.54 -20.73 18.15
C PRO A 95 -9.81 -19.87 18.30
N GLY A 96 -10.71 -20.27 19.20
CA GLY A 96 -11.94 -19.51 19.46
C GLY A 96 -11.70 -18.18 20.19
N ARG A 97 -10.94 -18.22 21.30
CA ARG A 97 -10.62 -17.05 22.13
C ARG A 97 -9.30 -16.42 21.69
N GLY A 98 -9.26 -15.08 21.67
CA GLY A 98 -8.03 -14.32 21.40
C GLY A 98 -7.52 -14.37 19.94
N PHE A 99 -8.28 -14.96 19.00
CA PHE A 99 -7.83 -15.13 17.62
C PHE A 99 -7.36 -13.84 16.92
N ILE A 100 -8.03 -12.71 17.17
CA ILE A 100 -7.72 -11.43 16.52
C ILE A 100 -6.30 -10.94 16.86
N GLU A 101 -5.76 -11.36 18.00
CA GLU A 101 -4.41 -10.98 18.47
C GLU A 101 -3.33 -11.94 17.94
N ARG A 102 -3.71 -13.00 17.22
CA ARG A 102 -2.80 -14.02 16.69
C ARG A 102 -2.23 -13.61 15.35
N GLU A 103 -1.22 -12.74 15.37
CA GLU A 103 -0.52 -12.34 14.15
C GLU A 103 0.14 -13.54 13.44
N GLU A 104 0.54 -14.58 14.20
CA GLU A 104 1.03 -15.86 13.66
C GLU A 104 0.05 -16.52 12.66
N CYS A 105 -1.27 -16.44 12.91
CA CYS A 105 -2.27 -16.98 11.99
C CYS A 105 -2.35 -16.17 10.70
N VAL A 106 -2.16 -14.84 10.79
CA VAL A 106 -2.13 -13.93 9.64
C VAL A 106 -0.88 -14.22 8.79
N GLU A 107 0.27 -14.38 9.43
CA GLU A 107 1.53 -14.73 8.77
C GLU A 107 1.46 -16.08 8.07
N GLN A 108 0.94 -17.12 8.74
CA GLN A 108 0.73 -18.45 8.16
C GLN A 108 -0.23 -18.40 6.97
N PHE A 109 -1.35 -17.68 7.09
CA PHE A 109 -2.31 -17.52 6.00
C PHE A 109 -1.65 -16.84 4.80
N ASN A 110 -1.00 -15.69 5.03
CA ASN A 110 -0.28 -14.96 4.00
C ASN A 110 0.79 -15.83 3.30
N ALA A 111 1.55 -16.60 4.07
CA ALA A 111 2.60 -17.49 3.55
C ALA A 111 2.03 -18.65 2.73
N ALA A 112 0.95 -19.28 3.18
CA ALA A 112 0.28 -20.36 2.46
C ALA A 112 -0.26 -19.88 1.11
N ILE A 113 -0.93 -18.73 1.10
CA ILE A 113 -1.45 -18.13 -0.12
C ILE A 113 -0.32 -17.75 -1.08
N GLN A 114 0.74 -17.09 -0.58
CA GLN A 114 1.87 -16.70 -1.41
C GLN A 114 2.57 -17.93 -2.02
N LYS A 115 2.86 -18.94 -1.20
CA LYS A 115 3.49 -20.20 -1.63
C LYS A 115 2.69 -20.90 -2.73
N TYR A 116 1.36 -20.91 -2.63
CA TYR A 116 0.50 -21.48 -3.64
C TYR A 116 0.51 -20.65 -4.93
N ILE A 117 0.38 -19.33 -4.83
CA ILE A 117 0.44 -18.42 -5.99
C ILE A 117 1.76 -18.56 -6.73
N ASP A 118 2.88 -18.66 -6.01
CA ASP A 118 4.23 -18.74 -6.61
C ASP A 118 4.48 -20.05 -7.37
N ARG A 119 3.70 -21.10 -7.09
CA ARG A 119 3.85 -22.43 -7.70
C ARG A 119 2.75 -22.78 -8.70
N CYS A 120 1.61 -22.10 -8.61
CA CYS A 120 0.42 -22.45 -9.37
C CYS A 120 0.47 -21.79 -10.76
N ASP A 121 0.69 -22.61 -11.79
CA ASP A 121 0.68 -22.16 -13.19
C ASP A 121 -0.73 -21.90 -13.74
N ASP A 122 -1.78 -22.39 -13.07
CA ASP A 122 -3.17 -22.15 -13.48
C ASP A 122 -3.72 -20.84 -12.84
N PRO A 123 -3.87 -19.74 -13.61
CA PRO A 123 -4.38 -18.49 -13.08
C PRO A 123 -5.88 -18.56 -12.71
N LYS A 124 -6.63 -19.56 -13.20
CA LYS A 124 -8.06 -19.72 -12.94
C LYS A 124 -8.37 -20.57 -11.71
N ALA A 125 -7.41 -21.37 -11.22
CA ALA A 125 -7.61 -22.21 -10.04
C ALA A 125 -7.88 -21.35 -8.80
N LEU A 126 -8.98 -21.62 -8.10
CA LEU A 126 -9.43 -20.84 -6.96
C LEU A 126 -8.77 -21.26 -5.65
N ILE A 127 -8.72 -20.30 -4.73
CA ILE A 127 -8.30 -20.48 -3.35
C ILE A 127 -9.55 -20.51 -2.48
N GLY A 128 -9.90 -21.70 -2.04
CA GLY A 128 -11.00 -21.97 -1.13
C GLY A 128 -10.61 -21.66 0.31
N VAL A 129 -11.39 -20.85 1.00
CA VAL A 129 -11.15 -20.55 2.42
C VAL A 129 -12.40 -20.85 3.22
N HIS A 130 -12.27 -21.58 4.32
CA HIS A 130 -13.38 -21.78 5.23
C HIS A 130 -12.95 -21.75 6.69
N CYS A 131 -13.89 -21.34 7.54
CA CYS A 131 -13.85 -21.63 8.96
C CYS A 131 -15.08 -22.50 9.28
N THR A 132 -15.62 -22.45 10.48
CA THR A 132 -16.84 -23.23 10.78
C THR A 132 -18.04 -22.75 9.95
N HIS A 133 -18.26 -21.43 9.88
CA HIS A 133 -19.39 -20.82 9.17
C HIS A 133 -18.98 -20.11 7.87
N GLY A 134 -17.67 -19.90 7.66
CA GLY A 134 -17.15 -19.14 6.52
C GLY A 134 -17.42 -17.64 6.61
N ILE A 135 -17.56 -17.09 7.83
CA ILE A 135 -17.93 -15.68 8.08
C ILE A 135 -16.78 -14.93 8.76
N ASN A 136 -16.69 -15.00 10.09
CA ASN A 136 -15.81 -14.11 10.86
C ASN A 136 -14.31 -14.35 10.65
N ARG A 137 -13.80 -15.56 10.92
CA ARG A 137 -12.36 -15.87 10.78
C ARG A 137 -11.91 -15.86 9.31
N SER A 138 -12.75 -16.39 8.42
CA SER A 138 -12.52 -16.35 6.98
C SER A 138 -12.47 -14.92 6.46
N GLY A 139 -13.47 -14.12 6.77
CA GLY A 139 -13.53 -12.70 6.37
C GLY A 139 -12.37 -11.91 6.91
N TYR A 140 -11.98 -12.15 8.16
CA TYR A 140 -10.82 -11.50 8.73
C TYR A 140 -9.52 -11.81 8.00
N LEU A 141 -9.17 -13.09 7.83
CA LEU A 141 -7.88 -13.44 7.19
C LEU A 141 -7.85 -13.07 5.72
N VAL A 142 -8.96 -13.28 5.00
CA VAL A 142 -9.07 -12.85 3.60
C VAL A 142 -8.91 -11.33 3.52
N CYS A 143 -9.67 -10.54 4.29
CA CYS A 143 -9.55 -9.09 4.27
C CYS A 143 -8.16 -8.60 4.71
N ARG A 144 -7.54 -9.21 5.73
CA ARG A 144 -6.15 -8.89 6.13
C ARG A 144 -5.19 -9.09 4.95
N PHE A 145 -5.30 -10.20 4.21
CA PHE A 145 -4.50 -10.44 3.01
C PHE A 145 -4.73 -9.36 1.95
N LEU A 146 -5.99 -9.04 1.63
CA LEU A 146 -6.32 -7.99 0.64
C LEU A 146 -5.76 -6.62 1.05
N ILE A 147 -5.80 -6.27 2.33
CA ILE A 147 -5.29 -4.99 2.85
C ILE A 147 -3.75 -4.95 2.84
N GLU A 148 -3.10 -6.01 3.31
CA GLU A 148 -1.65 -6.02 3.53
C GLU A 148 -0.88 -6.31 2.25
N ARG A 149 -1.30 -7.33 1.50
CA ARG A 149 -0.59 -7.82 0.32
C ARG A 149 -1.08 -7.13 -0.94
N LEU A 150 -2.40 -6.96 -1.08
CA LEU A 150 -2.97 -6.31 -2.25
C LEU A 150 -3.22 -4.83 -2.06
N GLY A 151 -3.00 -4.29 -0.86
CA GLY A 151 -3.12 -2.85 -0.57
C GLY A 151 -4.50 -2.25 -0.86
N TRP A 152 -5.56 -3.03 -0.65
CA TRP A 152 -6.94 -2.55 -0.63
C TRP A 152 -7.19 -1.70 0.62
N SER A 153 -8.18 -0.81 0.59
CA SER A 153 -8.67 -0.19 1.83
C SER A 153 -9.47 -1.22 2.64
N SER A 154 -9.60 -0.96 3.95
CA SER A 154 -10.43 -1.81 4.82
C SER A 154 -11.89 -1.87 4.37
N HIS A 155 -12.43 -0.75 3.87
CA HIS A 155 -13.84 -0.67 3.44
C HIS A 155 -14.07 -1.50 2.17
N GLU A 156 -13.20 -1.35 1.17
CA GLU A 156 -13.28 -2.14 -0.08
C GLU A 156 -13.12 -3.63 0.20
N ALA A 157 -12.17 -4.03 1.05
CA ALA A 157 -11.95 -5.44 1.38
C ALA A 157 -13.15 -6.07 2.08
N ILE A 158 -13.72 -5.37 3.07
CA ILE A 158 -14.90 -5.84 3.81
C ILE A 158 -16.10 -5.91 2.87
N ASP A 159 -16.40 -4.84 2.13
CA ASP A 159 -17.56 -4.79 1.23
C ASP A 159 -17.51 -5.88 0.16
N ALA A 160 -16.34 -6.08 -0.48
CA ALA A 160 -16.17 -7.13 -1.46
C ALA A 160 -16.32 -8.54 -0.86
N PHE A 161 -15.80 -8.77 0.35
CA PHE A 161 -15.98 -10.04 1.06
C PHE A 161 -17.47 -10.29 1.38
N GLU A 162 -18.15 -9.31 1.97
CA GLU A 162 -19.54 -9.46 2.41
C GLU A 162 -20.49 -9.66 1.23
N LYS A 163 -20.29 -8.92 0.13
CA LYS A 163 -21.03 -9.11 -1.13
C LYS A 163 -20.80 -10.50 -1.72
N ALA A 164 -19.55 -10.94 -1.82
CA ALA A 164 -19.24 -12.25 -2.39
C ALA A 164 -19.73 -13.40 -1.49
N ARG A 165 -19.64 -13.25 -0.16
CA ARG A 165 -20.08 -14.27 0.78
C ARG A 165 -21.61 -14.32 0.92
N GLY A 166 -22.29 -13.21 0.65
CA GLY A 166 -23.71 -12.99 0.90
C GLY A 166 -24.07 -12.81 2.38
N CYS A 167 -23.07 -12.59 3.24
CA CYS A 167 -23.23 -12.49 4.69
C CYS A 167 -22.17 -11.54 5.27
N GLY A 168 -22.59 -10.65 6.16
CA GLY A 168 -21.71 -9.71 6.84
C GLY A 168 -20.82 -10.33 7.91
N ILE A 169 -19.67 -9.70 8.20
CA ILE A 169 -18.83 -10.06 9.35
C ILE A 169 -19.58 -9.66 10.63
N GLU A 170 -20.19 -10.65 11.28
CA GLU A 170 -21.10 -10.41 12.42
C GLU A 170 -20.43 -9.81 13.66
N LYS A 171 -19.15 -10.10 13.89
CA LYS A 171 -18.45 -9.68 15.11
C LYS A 171 -17.71 -8.37 14.88
N GLY A 172 -18.22 -7.27 15.43
CA GLY A 172 -17.64 -5.93 15.29
C GLY A 172 -16.16 -5.81 15.70
N ALA A 173 -15.67 -6.62 16.63
CA ALA A 173 -14.25 -6.66 16.98
C ALA A 173 -13.34 -7.03 15.80
N TYR A 174 -13.79 -7.90 14.88
CA TYR A 174 -13.04 -8.26 13.68
C TYR A 174 -12.98 -7.09 12.70
N VAL A 175 -14.11 -6.40 12.48
CA VAL A 175 -14.20 -5.20 11.64
C VAL A 175 -13.27 -4.09 12.16
N GLN A 176 -13.30 -3.82 13.46
CA GLN A 176 -12.40 -2.86 14.10
C GLN A 176 -10.93 -3.23 13.91
N ALA A 177 -10.59 -4.51 14.06
CA ALA A 177 -9.23 -4.99 13.85
C ALA A 177 -8.77 -4.84 12.39
N LEU A 178 -9.66 -5.02 11.40
CA LEU A 178 -9.36 -4.77 10.00
C LEU A 178 -9.07 -3.29 9.72
N HIS A 179 -9.86 -2.37 10.29
CA HIS A 179 -9.59 -0.94 10.18
C HIS A 179 -8.25 -0.56 10.84
N LYS A 180 -7.94 -1.15 12.00
CA LYS A 180 -6.66 -0.96 12.69
C LYS A 180 -5.49 -1.43 11.82
N ALA A 181 -5.56 -2.65 11.29
CA ALA A 181 -4.53 -3.21 10.42
C ALA A 181 -4.32 -2.35 9.14
N ALA A 182 -5.39 -1.83 8.55
CA ALA A 182 -5.28 -0.93 7.40
C ALA A 182 -4.56 0.38 7.76
N LYS A 183 -4.81 0.94 8.94
CA LYS A 183 -4.09 2.13 9.44
C LYS A 183 -2.60 1.83 9.65
N GLU A 184 -2.29 0.71 10.29
CA GLU A 184 -0.91 0.28 10.56
C GLU A 184 -0.13 0.02 9.26
N SER A 185 -0.75 -0.66 8.28
CA SER A 185 -0.16 -0.89 6.95
C SER A 185 0.17 0.41 6.22
N ARG A 186 -0.71 1.42 6.30
CA ARG A 186 -0.46 2.76 5.75
C ARG A 186 0.68 3.48 6.46
N MET A 187 0.72 3.44 7.79
CA MET A 187 1.79 4.06 8.58
C MET A 187 3.16 3.44 8.29
N LYS A 188 3.22 2.11 8.15
CA LYS A 188 4.45 1.40 7.79
C LYS A 188 4.98 1.82 6.42
N LYS A 189 4.10 1.89 5.41
CA LYS A 189 4.45 2.37 4.06
C LYS A 189 4.97 3.81 4.05
N GLN A 190 4.38 4.69 4.85
CA GLN A 190 4.85 6.07 4.98
C GLN A 190 6.23 6.14 5.65
N ALA A 191 6.45 5.36 6.71
CA ALA A 191 7.76 5.31 7.36
C ALA A 191 8.86 4.78 6.42
N GLU A 192 8.56 3.76 5.62
CA GLU A 192 9.48 3.21 4.62
C GLU A 192 9.82 4.24 3.53
N SER A 193 8.82 4.96 3.00
CA SER A 193 9.04 6.00 1.98
C SER A 193 9.84 7.19 2.51
N ASP A 194 9.55 7.64 3.74
CA ASP A 194 10.28 8.72 4.39
C ASP A 194 11.75 8.32 4.63
N SER A 195 11.99 7.07 5.05
CA SER A 195 13.35 6.55 5.26
C SER A 195 14.17 6.48 3.96
N ASP A 196 13.56 6.06 2.84
CA ASP A 196 14.24 6.01 1.54
C ASP A 196 14.49 7.42 0.99
N SER A 197 13.55 8.35 1.20
CA SER A 197 13.73 9.76 0.83
C SER A 197 14.91 10.39 1.59
N GLU A 198 15.06 10.07 2.87
CA GLU A 198 16.13 10.59 3.72
C GLU A 198 17.49 9.98 3.35
N ARG A 199 17.52 8.67 3.04
CA ARG A 199 18.70 7.96 2.52
C ARG A 199 19.15 8.55 1.18
N LYS A 200 18.22 8.82 0.26
CA LYS A 200 18.49 9.47 -1.04
C LYS A 200 19.04 10.89 -0.86
N LYS A 201 18.52 11.68 0.09
CA LYS A 201 19.03 13.02 0.43
C LYS A 201 20.47 12.96 0.96
N LYS A 202 20.75 12.03 1.90
CA LYS A 202 22.10 11.81 2.46
C LYS A 202 23.11 11.40 1.38
N ASN A 203 22.73 10.51 0.47
CA ASN A 203 23.59 10.10 -0.65
C ASN A 203 23.88 11.24 -1.63
N LYS A 204 22.87 12.06 -1.98
CA LYS A 204 23.07 13.26 -2.81
C LYS A 204 24.01 14.27 -2.17
N LYS A 205 23.89 14.49 -0.86
CA LYS A 205 24.80 15.38 -0.11
C LYS A 205 26.25 14.87 -0.17
N ARG A 206 26.47 13.59 0.13
CA ARG A 206 27.81 12.96 0.05
C ARG A 206 28.44 13.06 -1.35
N LYS A 207 27.64 12.87 -2.41
CA LYS A 207 28.12 13.02 -3.79
C LYS A 207 28.56 14.46 -4.09
N ARG A 208 27.75 15.44 -3.67
CA ARG A 208 28.07 16.87 -3.85
C ARG A 208 29.31 17.29 -3.06
N ASP A 209 29.47 16.79 -1.84
CA ASP A 209 30.64 17.06 -1.00
C ASP A 209 31.92 16.47 -1.63
N LYS A 210 31.83 15.27 -2.24
CA LYS A 210 32.95 14.63 -2.96
C LYS A 210 33.34 15.41 -4.22
N GLU A 211 32.37 15.80 -5.04
CA GLU A 211 32.60 16.62 -6.25
C GLU A 211 33.20 17.99 -5.90
N SER A 212 32.75 18.60 -4.78
CA SER A 212 33.31 19.86 -4.29
C SER A 212 34.76 19.72 -3.82
N TYR A 213 35.11 18.60 -3.17
CA TYR A 213 36.47 18.34 -2.73
C TYR A 213 37.43 18.09 -3.91
N GLU A 214 37.00 17.30 -4.90
CA GLU A 214 37.78 17.04 -6.12
C GLU A 214 38.01 18.31 -6.93
N SER A 215 36.97 19.16 -7.09
CA SER A 215 37.09 20.45 -7.77
C SER A 215 38.03 21.41 -7.03
N SER A 216 37.95 21.49 -5.70
CA SER A 216 38.88 22.29 -4.89
C SER A 216 40.32 21.80 -5.00
N SER A 217 40.54 20.49 -5.04
CA SER A 217 41.86 19.88 -5.22
C SER A 217 42.44 20.22 -6.60
N ALA A 218 41.65 20.10 -7.66
CA ALA A 218 42.07 20.45 -9.02
C ALA A 218 42.42 21.95 -9.15
N ALA A 219 41.61 22.83 -8.58
CA ALA A 219 41.87 24.27 -8.57
C ALA A 219 43.17 24.63 -7.84
N LYS A 220 43.47 23.98 -6.71
CA LYS A 220 44.74 24.14 -5.99
C LYS A 220 45.94 23.68 -6.83
N GLN A 221 45.78 22.59 -7.57
CA GLN A 221 46.83 22.04 -8.43
C GLN A 221 47.15 22.95 -9.62
N VAL A 222 46.12 23.53 -10.25
CA VAL A 222 46.27 24.53 -11.32
C VAL A 222 46.89 25.83 -10.78
N GLY A 223 46.46 26.30 -9.60
CA GLY A 223 47.06 27.47 -8.96
C GLY A 223 48.55 27.30 -8.68
N ALA A 224 48.97 26.11 -8.24
CA ALA A 224 50.39 25.80 -8.05
C ALA A 224 51.19 25.80 -9.37
N MET A 225 50.61 25.28 -10.46
CA MET A 225 51.24 25.33 -11.79
C MET A 225 51.41 26.78 -12.30
N ILE A 226 50.40 27.63 -12.12
CA ILE A 226 50.46 29.04 -12.55
C ILE A 226 51.55 29.79 -11.79
N GLN A 227 51.68 29.58 -10.47
CA GLN A 227 52.74 30.21 -9.68
C GLN A 227 54.15 29.77 -10.13
N GLN A 228 54.34 28.49 -10.48
CA GLN A 228 55.60 28.03 -11.07
C GLN A 228 55.90 28.69 -12.42
N PHE A 229 54.88 28.87 -13.26
CA PHE A 229 55.03 29.49 -14.57
C PHE A 229 55.37 30.99 -14.50
N ILE A 230 54.70 31.72 -13.59
CA ILE A 230 54.99 33.14 -13.33
C ILE A 230 56.41 33.30 -12.75
N GLY A 231 56.86 32.40 -11.86
CA GLY A 231 58.22 32.40 -11.34
C GLY A 231 59.30 32.23 -12.42
N GLN A 232 59.02 31.46 -13.47
CA GLN A 232 59.94 31.30 -14.62
C GLN A 232 59.93 32.50 -15.59
N LEU A 233 58.81 33.23 -15.69
CA LEU A 233 58.70 34.45 -16.50
C LEU A 233 59.28 35.67 -15.79
N GLY A 234 59.18 35.76 -14.47
CA GLY A 234 59.80 36.82 -13.65
C GLY A 234 61.33 36.82 -13.74
N GLN A 235 61.96 35.68 -14.01
CA GLN A 235 63.41 35.60 -14.25
C GLN A 235 63.84 36.07 -15.64
N LYS A 236 62.91 36.43 -16.53
CA LYS A 236 63.21 36.92 -17.90
C LYS A 236 62.98 38.41 -18.10
N VAL A 237 62.57 39.17 -17.08
CA VAL A 237 62.35 40.63 -17.19
C VAL A 237 63.36 41.50 -16.46
N ASP A 238 64.40 40.93 -15.83
CA ASP A 238 65.51 41.68 -15.22
C ASP A 238 66.80 41.68 -16.07
N ALA A 239 66.67 41.60 -17.40
CA ALA A 239 67.83 41.63 -18.28
C ALA A 239 67.54 42.35 -19.61
N THR A 240 67.18 43.64 -19.58
CA THR A 240 67.53 44.62 -20.63
C THR A 240 67.06 46.03 -20.27
N SER A 241 67.91 47.01 -20.59
CA SER A 241 67.74 48.49 -20.60
C SER A 241 67.90 49.27 -19.29
N SER A 242 69.17 49.59 -19.00
CA SER A 242 69.62 50.82 -18.35
C SER A 242 70.21 51.74 -19.43
N ALA A 243 69.77 53.02 -19.47
CA ALA A 243 70.56 54.24 -19.71
C ALA A 243 69.79 55.36 -20.43
N TYR A 244 69.98 56.60 -19.94
CA TYR A 244 69.47 57.93 -20.38
C TYR A 244 68.00 58.21 -20.04
N GLY A 245 67.58 59.14 -19.18
CA GLY A 245 68.23 60.29 -18.54
C GLY A 245 67.64 61.60 -19.06
N MET A 246 66.70 62.24 -18.34
CA MET A 246 66.49 63.70 -18.23
C MET A 246 65.44 64.04 -17.13
N SER A 247 65.76 65.07 -16.34
CA SER A 247 65.00 65.76 -15.27
C SER A 247 64.34 67.06 -15.84
N PRO A 248 63.59 67.97 -15.14
CA PRO A 248 63.22 68.06 -13.71
C PRO A 248 61.79 68.60 -13.33
N ASN A 249 61.37 68.29 -12.08
CA ASN A 249 60.62 69.13 -11.08
C ASN A 249 59.16 69.64 -11.32
N PRO A 250 58.43 70.14 -10.27
CA PRO A 250 57.84 69.41 -9.12
C PRO A 250 56.35 69.82 -8.88
N LEU A 251 55.60 69.16 -7.98
CA LEU A 251 54.54 69.80 -7.15
C LEU A 251 53.88 68.83 -6.16
N ASN A 252 53.71 69.35 -4.94
CA ASN A 252 52.98 68.89 -3.76
C ASN A 252 51.70 68.07 -3.98
N ALA A 253 51.42 67.11 -3.09
CA ALA A 253 50.56 67.34 -1.92
C ALA A 253 50.15 66.03 -1.20
N PHE A 254 50.36 66.01 0.13
CA PHE A 254 49.55 65.37 1.19
C PHE A 254 49.06 63.93 0.98
N GLY A 255 49.25 62.96 1.88
CA GLY A 255 49.58 62.92 3.30
C GLY A 255 49.18 61.52 3.80
N GLY A 256 49.99 60.92 4.68
CA GLY A 256 49.75 59.56 5.18
C GLY A 256 48.67 59.46 6.26
N MET A 257 48.25 58.23 6.60
CA MET A 257 48.50 57.59 7.91
C MET A 257 47.64 56.33 8.13
N GLN A 258 48.22 55.43 8.91
CA GLN A 258 47.63 54.25 9.58
C GLN A 258 46.49 54.62 10.54
N ALA A 259 45.58 53.67 10.78
CA ALA A 259 44.97 53.29 12.08
C ALA A 259 43.89 52.20 11.80
N ALA A 260 43.93 51.00 12.38
CA ALA A 260 43.60 50.59 13.76
C ALA A 260 42.14 50.13 13.94
N ASN A 261 42.02 49.05 14.73
CA ASN A 261 40.87 48.33 15.29
C ASN A 261 39.49 49.00 15.35
N GLY A 262 38.46 48.17 15.15
CA GLY A 262 37.08 48.43 15.59
C GLY A 262 36.20 47.17 15.56
N ALA A 263 35.94 46.61 16.73
CA ALA A 263 34.86 45.64 17.00
C ALA A 263 33.48 46.31 16.93
N TYR A 264 32.38 45.58 16.68
CA TYR A 264 31.08 45.76 17.36
C TYR A 264 30.15 44.56 17.13
N ALA A 265 29.17 44.41 18.02
CA ALA A 265 28.57 43.17 18.50
C ALA A 265 27.25 42.72 17.82
N SER A 266 26.87 41.47 18.13
CA SER A 266 25.52 40.87 18.04
C SER A 266 24.52 41.56 18.98
N PRO A 267 23.17 41.36 18.83
CA PRO A 267 22.53 40.38 19.73
C PRO A 267 21.27 39.65 19.19
N SER A 268 21.01 38.52 19.83
CA SER A 268 19.81 37.67 19.79
C SER A 268 18.81 37.97 20.92
N GLN A 269 17.54 37.54 20.74
CA GLN A 269 16.53 37.07 21.72
C GLN A 269 15.24 37.90 21.95
N GLN A 270 14.11 37.20 21.66
CA GLN A 270 12.87 36.98 22.44
C GLN A 270 12.01 38.17 22.92
N TYR A 271 10.69 38.10 22.65
CA TYR A 271 9.62 38.24 23.66
C TYR A 271 8.28 37.70 23.12
N ALA A 272 7.51 37.08 24.02
CA ALA A 272 6.13 36.65 23.84
C ALA A 272 5.19 37.54 24.67
N THR A 273 3.98 37.81 24.20
CA THR A 273 2.83 38.19 25.06
C THR A 273 1.49 37.87 24.37
N ALA A 274 0.54 37.45 25.20
CA ALA A 274 -0.78 36.93 24.89
C ALA A 274 -1.87 38.02 24.84
N TYR A 275 -3.00 37.72 24.19
CA TYR A 275 -4.31 38.30 24.53
C TYR A 275 -5.43 37.26 24.39
N ASN A 276 -6.35 37.29 25.36
CA ASN A 276 -7.44 36.35 25.61
C ASN A 276 -8.74 36.69 24.83
N LYS A 277 -9.49 35.60 24.60
CA LYS A 277 -10.93 35.36 24.27
C LYS A 277 -11.97 36.25 25.02
N PRO A 278 -13.31 36.28 24.69
CA PRO A 278 -14.14 35.06 24.60
C PRO A 278 -15.48 35.02 23.77
N SER A 279 -15.95 33.77 23.65
CA SER A 279 -17.34 33.25 23.73
C SER A 279 -18.41 33.61 22.70
N SER A 280 -19.04 32.58 22.12
CA SER A 280 -20.41 32.20 22.49
C SER A 280 -20.85 30.90 21.78
N ALA A 281 -21.59 30.09 22.54
CA ALA A 281 -22.17 28.81 22.17
C ALA A 281 -23.53 28.98 21.49
N LYS A 282 -23.91 28.07 20.58
CA LYS A 282 -25.32 27.68 20.41
C LYS A 282 -25.44 26.17 20.17
N LYS A 283 -26.12 25.53 21.11
CA LYS A 283 -26.83 24.26 20.98
C LYS A 283 -28.03 24.46 20.06
N PHE A 284 -28.41 23.44 19.29
CA PHE A 284 -29.82 23.17 19.02
C PHE A 284 -30.09 21.68 19.21
N LYS A 285 -31.19 21.41 19.92
CA LYS A 285 -31.80 20.11 20.19
C LYS A 285 -32.90 19.83 19.16
N THR A 286 -33.10 18.53 18.91
CA THR A 286 -34.35 17.76 18.67
C THR A 286 -35.59 18.46 18.12
N ASP A 287 -36.24 17.84 17.12
CA ASP A 287 -37.55 17.17 17.30
C ASP A 287 -38.08 16.46 16.03
N ASN A 288 -38.64 15.27 16.26
CA ASN A 288 -39.81 14.58 15.66
C ASN A 288 -39.96 14.27 14.14
N THR A 289 -39.78 12.98 13.81
CA THR A 289 -40.77 11.94 13.40
C THR A 289 -42.15 12.35 12.78
N PRO A 290 -42.91 11.42 12.15
CA PRO A 290 -42.80 10.85 10.80
C PRO A 290 -44.06 11.13 9.94
N SER A 291 -44.08 10.72 8.67
CA SER A 291 -45.34 10.41 7.99
C SER A 291 -45.25 9.15 7.15
N GLN A 292 -46.15 8.22 7.50
CA GLN A 292 -46.47 6.98 6.83
C GLN A 292 -47.24 7.24 5.52
N LYS A 293 -47.05 6.38 4.53
CA LYS A 293 -48.09 5.73 3.68
C LYS A 293 -47.38 4.78 2.70
N SER A 294 -47.53 3.47 2.89
CA SER A 294 -48.50 2.57 2.23
C SER A 294 -48.10 2.25 0.77
N VAL A 295 -47.56 1.05 0.50
CA VAL A 295 -48.26 -0.19 0.09
C VAL A 295 -48.31 -0.35 -1.44
N SER A 296 -47.56 -1.39 -1.88
CA SER A 296 -47.81 -2.38 -2.94
C SER A 296 -47.87 -2.02 -4.44
N GLN A 297 -47.34 -3.01 -5.17
CA GLN A 297 -47.70 -3.49 -6.52
C GLN A 297 -47.02 -2.79 -7.70
N THR A 298 -46.02 -3.46 -8.27
CA THR A 298 -46.08 -4.20 -9.56
C THR A 298 -46.38 -3.28 -10.73
N ASP A 299 -45.36 -2.97 -11.53
CA ASP A 299 -45.35 -3.38 -12.92
C ASP A 299 -43.98 -3.12 -13.55
N SER A 300 -43.54 -4.08 -14.34
CA SER A 300 -42.43 -3.97 -15.27
C SER A 300 -42.84 -3.06 -16.43
N PRO A 301 -41.90 -2.27 -16.96
CA PRO A 301 -41.78 -2.20 -18.41
C PRO A 301 -40.35 -2.44 -18.89
N TYR A 302 -40.31 -3.14 -20.03
CA TYR A 302 -39.20 -3.32 -20.95
C TYR A 302 -38.81 -1.98 -21.63
N MET A 303 -37.64 -1.96 -22.29
CA MET A 303 -37.02 -0.89 -23.11
C MET A 303 -36.21 0.12 -22.24
N GLU A 304 -34.96 0.49 -22.51
CA GLU A 304 -34.12 0.49 -23.72
C GLU A 304 -32.64 0.61 -23.28
N ASP A 305 -31.72 0.20 -24.15
CA ASP A 305 -30.27 0.32 -23.97
C ASP A 305 -29.84 1.80 -23.94
N GLU A 306 -29.31 2.28 -22.82
CA GLU A 306 -28.51 3.51 -22.78
C GLU A 306 -27.08 3.20 -22.33
N GLU A 307 -26.15 3.40 -23.26
CA GLU A 307 -24.71 3.48 -22.99
C GLU A 307 -24.44 4.68 -22.08
N LEU A 308 -24.19 4.42 -20.80
CA LEU A 308 -23.70 5.41 -19.84
C LEU A 308 -22.19 5.63 -20.06
N ASP A 309 -21.86 6.62 -20.89
CA ASP A 309 -20.57 7.29 -20.93
C ASP A 309 -20.41 8.11 -19.63
N ASP A 310 -19.89 7.48 -18.57
CA ASP A 310 -19.47 8.19 -17.36
C ASP A 310 -18.04 8.77 -17.55
N GLU A 311 -17.95 9.90 -18.26
CA GLU A 311 -16.84 10.84 -18.08
C GLU A 311 -16.99 11.56 -16.72
N GLU A 312 -16.46 10.97 -15.65
CA GLU A 312 -16.26 11.72 -14.41
C GLU A 312 -15.06 12.68 -14.54
N ASP A 313 -15.40 13.94 -14.76
CA ASP A 313 -14.52 15.10 -14.82
C ASP A 313 -13.94 15.41 -13.42
N TYR A 314 -12.77 14.83 -13.10
CA TYR A 314 -12.10 15.03 -11.82
C TYR A 314 -11.29 16.34 -11.83
N VAL A 315 -11.78 17.34 -11.10
CA VAL A 315 -11.14 18.65 -10.93
C VAL A 315 -9.76 18.48 -10.26
N GLU A 316 -8.66 18.76 -10.97
CA GLU A 316 -7.30 18.82 -10.41
C GLU A 316 -7.14 20.12 -9.58
N GLU A 317 -6.83 20.02 -8.28
CA GLU A 317 -6.35 21.17 -7.50
C GLU A 317 -4.96 21.63 -8.00
N PRO A 318 -4.70 22.94 -8.15
CA PRO A 318 -3.44 23.42 -8.70
C PRO A 318 -2.35 23.38 -7.62
N MET A 319 -1.39 22.46 -7.77
CA MET A 319 -0.19 22.41 -6.94
C MET A 319 0.96 23.16 -7.60
N THR A 320 1.54 24.09 -6.84
CA THR A 320 2.61 25.03 -7.14
C THR A 320 3.79 24.43 -7.92
N GLU A 321 4.16 25.08 -9.02
CA GLU A 321 5.30 24.75 -9.88
C GLU A 321 6.64 24.93 -9.15
N PHE A 322 7.50 23.91 -9.20
CA PHE A 322 8.92 24.03 -8.86
C PHE A 322 9.76 23.82 -10.13
N PRO A 323 10.80 24.64 -10.35
CA PRO A 323 11.56 24.61 -11.60
C PRO A 323 12.44 23.36 -11.72
N ASP A 324 12.50 22.81 -12.94
CA ASP A 324 13.23 21.60 -13.30
C ASP A 324 14.74 21.71 -13.02
N ARG A 325 15.32 20.64 -12.44
CA ARG A 325 16.78 20.44 -12.34
C ARG A 325 17.28 19.63 -13.53
N VAL A 326 18.22 20.18 -14.27
CA VAL A 326 18.96 19.51 -15.35
C VAL A 326 20.28 18.96 -14.83
N ILE A 327 20.51 17.62 -14.90
CA ILE A 327 21.80 16.99 -15.24
C ILE A 327 21.53 15.61 -15.88
N GLY A 328 21.91 15.44 -17.16
CA GLY A 328 22.26 14.14 -17.77
C GLY A 328 21.13 13.28 -18.36
N GLY A 329 20.60 13.67 -19.52
CA GLY A 329 19.99 12.74 -20.50
C GLY A 329 18.55 12.27 -20.24
N VAL A 330 17.59 12.98 -20.82
CA VAL A 330 16.12 12.81 -20.76
C VAL A 330 15.51 13.24 -19.42
N VAL A 331 15.26 14.55 -19.30
CA VAL A 331 14.34 15.08 -18.30
C VAL A 331 12.93 14.72 -18.77
N GLU A 332 12.32 13.71 -18.15
CA GLU A 332 10.90 13.46 -18.39
C GLU A 332 10.08 14.67 -17.97
N SER A 333 9.33 15.22 -18.92
CA SER A 333 8.42 16.33 -18.63
C SER A 333 7.39 15.93 -17.58
N SER A 334 6.87 16.90 -16.84
CA SER A 334 5.76 16.68 -15.90
C SER A 334 4.59 15.96 -16.58
N ALA A 335 4.29 16.30 -17.85
CA ALA A 335 3.29 15.65 -18.68
C ALA A 335 3.64 14.19 -19.01
N GLN A 336 4.90 13.87 -19.33
CA GLN A 336 5.35 12.50 -19.56
C GLN A 336 5.25 11.64 -18.30
N LYS A 337 5.60 12.20 -17.13
CA LYS A 337 5.43 11.52 -15.83
C LYS A 337 3.95 11.26 -15.54
N ARG A 338 3.06 12.24 -15.78
CA ARG A 338 1.60 12.08 -15.63
C ARG A 338 1.05 11.00 -16.56
N ARG A 339 1.45 10.99 -17.84
CA ARG A 339 1.04 9.96 -18.82
C ARG A 339 1.52 8.56 -18.44
N LYS A 340 2.78 8.42 -18.02
CA LYS A 340 3.32 7.14 -17.51
C LYS A 340 2.57 6.66 -16.27
N ARG A 341 2.23 7.55 -15.33
CA ARG A 341 1.40 7.22 -14.16
C ARG A 341 0.01 6.74 -14.56
N ARG A 342 -0.65 7.42 -15.51
CA ARG A 342 -1.96 7.00 -16.05
C ARG A 342 -1.89 5.62 -16.71
N GLN A 343 -0.90 5.38 -17.57
CA GLN A 343 -0.68 4.09 -18.23
C GLN A 343 -0.36 2.97 -17.23
N LYS A 344 0.49 3.23 -16.22
CA LYS A 344 0.76 2.28 -15.13
C LYS A 344 -0.49 1.96 -14.31
N LYS A 345 -1.30 2.98 -13.96
CA LYS A 345 -2.59 2.80 -13.27
C LYS A 345 -3.54 1.95 -14.10
N GLN A 346 -3.62 2.18 -15.40
CA GLN A 346 -4.45 1.40 -16.32
C GLN A 346 -3.98 -0.05 -16.42
N LYS A 347 -2.67 -0.29 -16.52
CA LYS A 347 -2.09 -1.64 -16.51
C LYS A 347 -2.33 -2.36 -15.17
N LEU A 348 -2.20 -1.65 -14.05
CA LEU A 348 -2.54 -2.15 -12.71
C LEU A 348 -4.00 -2.57 -12.63
N LEU A 349 -4.91 -1.75 -13.12
CA LEU A 349 -6.33 -2.08 -13.19
C LEU A 349 -6.59 -3.30 -14.07
N GLU A 350 -5.89 -3.42 -15.20
CA GLU A 350 -6.01 -4.56 -16.11
C GLU A 350 -5.56 -5.88 -15.49
N VAL A 351 -4.47 -5.87 -14.73
CA VAL A 351 -3.96 -7.04 -14.02
C VAL A 351 -4.83 -7.38 -12.81
N MET A 352 -5.32 -6.37 -12.09
CA MET A 352 -6.32 -6.57 -11.04
C MET A 352 -7.58 -7.26 -11.61
N LYS A 353 -8.01 -6.89 -12.84
CA LYS A 353 -9.11 -7.59 -13.54
C LYS A 353 -8.81 -9.07 -13.83
N ARG A 354 -7.54 -9.44 -14.00
CA ARG A 354 -7.10 -10.83 -14.24
C ARG A 354 -6.90 -11.63 -12.96
N GLY A 355 -6.92 -11.00 -11.78
CA GLY A 355 -6.72 -11.67 -10.49
C GLY A 355 -5.31 -12.28 -10.32
N ASN A 356 -4.35 -11.88 -11.16
CA ASN A 356 -2.97 -12.38 -11.09
C ASN A 356 -2.18 -11.62 -10.01
N PHE A 357 -2.26 -12.11 -8.77
CA PHE A 357 -1.69 -11.45 -7.60
C PHE A 357 -0.19 -11.13 -7.72
N HIS A 358 0.57 -11.96 -8.44
CA HIS A 358 2.02 -11.77 -8.63
C HIS A 358 2.31 -10.51 -9.45
N GLU A 359 1.58 -10.30 -10.55
CA GLU A 359 1.66 -9.09 -11.37
C GLU A 359 1.11 -7.85 -10.63
N ILE A 360 0.08 -8.00 -9.77
CA ILE A 360 -0.44 -6.90 -8.94
C ILE A 360 0.65 -6.41 -7.98
N GLN A 361 1.36 -7.33 -7.35
CA GLN A 361 2.39 -7.00 -6.37
C GLN A 361 3.63 -6.40 -7.03
N GLN A 362 4.11 -7.00 -8.13
CA GLN A 362 5.23 -6.47 -8.92
C GLN A 362 4.96 -5.05 -9.44
N MET A 363 3.76 -4.80 -10.00
CA MET A 363 3.43 -3.46 -10.48
C MET A 363 3.23 -2.43 -9.36
N ARG A 364 2.82 -2.85 -8.16
CA ARG A 364 2.76 -1.96 -7.00
C ARG A 364 4.15 -1.60 -6.48
N GLU A 365 5.07 -2.56 -6.45
CA GLU A 365 6.48 -2.31 -6.11
C GLU A 365 7.13 -1.35 -7.13
N GLU A 366 6.89 -1.55 -8.42
CA GLU A 366 7.33 -0.65 -9.49
C GLU A 366 6.65 0.73 -9.46
N TYR A 367 5.43 0.84 -8.91
CA TYR A 367 4.73 2.12 -8.72
C TYR A 367 5.29 2.90 -7.52
N LEU A 368 5.61 2.22 -6.42
CA LEU A 368 6.18 2.84 -5.21
C LEU A 368 7.63 3.29 -5.41
N GLN A 369 8.36 2.69 -6.36
CA GLN A 369 9.74 3.04 -6.67
C GLN A 369 9.90 4.19 -7.69
N SER A 370 8.83 4.60 -8.38
CA SER A 370 8.82 5.64 -9.44
C SER A 370 8.09 6.92 -9.04
#